data_AF-A0A7S8FIG0-F1
#
_entry.id   AF-A0A7S8FIG0-F1
#
_cell.length_a   1.000
_cell.length_b   1.000
_cell.length_c   1.000
_cell.angle_alpha   90.00
_cell.angle_beta   90.00
_cell.angle_gamma   90.00
#
_symmetry.space_group_name_H-M   'P 1'
#
loop_
_entity.id
_entity.type
_entity.pdbx_description
1 polymer ?
#
loop_
_entity_poly.entity_id
_entity_poly.type
_entity_poly.pdbx_seq_one_letter_code
_entity_poly.pdbx_strand_id
1 'polypeptide(L)'
;MTISEFLSRVDAVKDHGAGKWSAKCPAHKDRTPSLSIREGERAVLVKCWAGCSLEAIASRLGIKLKDLFFDSLADPRQRRETMQRRAKEQAAQRAAHQTKGRRADARRHAEYLIQSARGLDISHWSNDELNKRLNALGDAYNILEAESHD
;
A
#
# COMPACT_ATOMS: atom_id res chain seq x y z
N MET A 1 -1.41 -20.90 -7.53
CA MET A 1 -0.56 -20.87 -6.32
C MET A 1 -0.94 -19.69 -5.44
N THR A 2 -0.57 -19.72 -4.17
CA THR A 2 -0.75 -18.62 -3.21
C THR A 2 0.47 -17.70 -3.17
N ILE A 3 0.34 -16.50 -2.59
CA ILE A 3 1.49 -15.61 -2.40
C ILE A 3 2.54 -16.22 -1.47
N SER A 4 2.11 -16.87 -0.38
CA SER A 4 3.00 -17.54 0.56
C SER A 4 3.80 -18.65 -0.11
N GLU A 5 3.15 -19.45 -0.96
CA GLU A 5 3.81 -20.45 -1.81
C GLU A 5 4.83 -19.82 -2.77
N PHE A 6 4.54 -18.65 -3.36
CA PHE A 6 5.50 -17.99 -4.24
C PHE A 6 6.71 -17.47 -3.45
N LEU A 7 6.47 -16.81 -2.31
CA LEU A 7 7.51 -16.22 -1.47
C LEU A 7 8.46 -17.27 -0.89
N SER A 8 7.98 -18.48 -0.59
CA SER A 8 8.84 -19.57 -0.11
C SER A 8 9.80 -20.14 -1.17
N ARG A 9 9.64 -19.77 -2.44
CA ARG A 9 10.47 -20.22 -3.57
C ARG A 9 11.52 -19.19 -4.01
N VAL A 10 11.59 -18.02 -3.38
CA VAL A 10 12.51 -16.94 -3.74
C VAL A 10 13.36 -16.52 -2.54
N ASP A 11 14.59 -16.08 -2.82
CA ASP A 11 15.54 -15.69 -1.78
C ASP A 11 15.50 -14.20 -1.44
N ALA A 12 15.96 -13.87 -0.23
CA ALA A 12 16.13 -12.50 0.25
C ALA A 12 14.87 -11.64 0.15
N VAL A 13 13.73 -12.23 0.54
CA VAL A 13 12.42 -11.55 0.58
C VAL A 13 12.45 -10.39 1.58
N LYS A 14 12.01 -9.23 1.13
CA LYS A 14 11.75 -8.05 1.96
C LYS A 14 10.30 -7.63 1.80
N ASP A 15 9.62 -7.43 2.92
CA ASP A 15 8.24 -6.95 2.98
C ASP A 15 8.20 -5.42 2.94
N HIS A 16 7.38 -4.86 2.05
CA HIS A 16 7.15 -3.42 1.91
C HIS A 16 5.74 -2.99 2.36
N GLY A 17 4.98 -3.92 2.96
CA GLY A 17 3.59 -3.76 3.33
C GLY A 17 2.63 -3.75 2.13
N ALA A 18 1.34 -3.73 2.45
CA ALA A 18 0.25 -3.64 1.46
C ALA A 18 0.34 -4.70 0.32
N GLY A 19 0.75 -5.92 0.66
CA GLY A 19 0.85 -7.02 -0.29
C GLY A 19 1.97 -6.86 -1.33
N LYS A 20 3.07 -6.20 -0.98
CA LYS A 20 4.23 -5.96 -1.85
C LYS A 20 5.51 -6.47 -1.22
N TRP A 21 6.31 -7.15 -2.01
CA TRP A 21 7.62 -7.66 -1.62
C TRP A 21 8.66 -7.38 -2.69
N SER A 22 9.92 -7.38 -2.28
CA SER A 22 11.06 -7.50 -3.19
C SER A 22 11.86 -8.74 -2.84
N ALA A 23 12.38 -9.44 -3.84
CA ALA A 23 13.25 -10.61 -3.66
C ALA A 23 14.37 -10.61 -4.70
N LYS A 24 15.31 -11.54 -4.56
CA LYS A 24 16.28 -11.82 -5.63
C LYS A 24 15.58 -12.52 -6.79
N CYS A 25 15.84 -12.04 -8.00
CA CYS A 25 15.36 -12.71 -9.20
C CYS A 25 16.10 -14.05 -9.36
N PRO A 26 15.39 -15.17 -9.49
CA PRO A 26 16.03 -16.47 -9.68
C PRO A 26 16.62 -16.63 -11.09
N ALA A 27 16.08 -15.90 -12.08
CA ALA A 27 16.43 -16.03 -13.50
C ALA A 27 17.80 -15.42 -13.87
N HIS A 28 18.43 -14.67 -12.98
CA HIS A 28 19.81 -14.19 -13.15
C HIS A 28 20.55 -14.21 -11.81
N LYS A 29 21.87 -14.00 -11.86
CA LYS A 29 22.68 -13.88 -10.64
C LYS A 29 22.41 -12.55 -9.96
N ASP A 30 21.41 -12.52 -9.10
CA ASP A 30 20.94 -11.27 -8.50
C ASP A 30 21.66 -10.95 -7.19
N ARG A 31 22.48 -9.90 -7.20
CA ARG A 31 23.21 -9.45 -5.99
C ARG A 31 22.31 -8.62 -5.07
N THR A 32 21.46 -7.79 -5.66
CA THR A 32 20.53 -6.89 -4.97
C THR A 32 19.10 -7.21 -5.40
N PRO A 33 18.12 -7.37 -4.49
CA PRO A 33 16.74 -7.73 -4.85
C PRO A 33 16.16 -6.88 -5.99
N SER A 34 16.04 -7.47 -7.18
CA SER A 34 15.53 -6.82 -8.39
C SER A 34 14.13 -7.30 -8.79
N LEU A 35 13.64 -8.36 -8.14
CA LEU A 35 12.32 -8.93 -8.38
C LEU A 35 11.29 -8.24 -7.52
N SER A 36 10.41 -7.45 -8.14
CA SER A 36 9.21 -6.92 -7.50
C SER A 36 8.12 -7.99 -7.54
N ILE A 37 7.51 -8.25 -6.38
CA ILE A 37 6.43 -9.22 -6.20
C ILE A 37 5.25 -8.48 -5.58
N ARG A 38 4.05 -8.71 -6.10
CA ARG A 38 2.83 -8.13 -5.54
C ARG A 38 1.71 -9.16 -5.56
N GLU A 39 0.98 -9.23 -4.46
CA GLU A 39 -0.30 -9.93 -4.44
C GLU A 39 -1.33 -9.10 -5.20
N GLY A 40 -1.68 -9.54 -6.40
CA GLY A 40 -2.74 -8.95 -7.21
C GLY A 40 -4.11 -9.48 -6.82
N GLU A 41 -5.14 -9.06 -7.54
CA GLU A 41 -6.50 -9.54 -7.34
C GLU A 41 -6.73 -10.91 -7.96
N ARG A 42 -6.08 -11.17 -9.10
CA ARG A 42 -6.27 -12.39 -9.91
C ARG A 42 -5.04 -13.30 -9.99
N ALA A 43 -3.88 -12.78 -9.61
CA ALA A 43 -2.61 -13.48 -9.75
C ALA A 43 -1.53 -12.91 -8.82
N VAL A 44 -0.45 -13.68 -8.62
CA VAL A 44 0.82 -13.15 -8.14
C VAL A 44 1.47 -12.38 -9.29
N LEU A 45 1.65 -11.07 -9.10
CA LEU A 45 2.28 -10.20 -10.08
C LEU A 45 3.78 -10.17 -9.81
N VAL A 46 4.57 -10.36 -10.85
CA VAL A 46 6.03 -10.42 -10.75
C VAL A 46 6.65 -9.59 -11.86
N LYS A 47 7.64 -8.78 -11.50
CA LYS A 47 8.44 -7.99 -12.45
C LYS A 47 9.88 -7.96 -12.02
N CYS A 48 10.78 -8.41 -12.89
CA CYS A 48 12.21 -8.20 -12.70
C CYS A 48 12.64 -6.89 -13.37
N TRP A 49 13.25 -5.99 -12.59
CA TRP A 49 13.74 -4.71 -13.11
C TRP A 49 15.06 -4.81 -13.88
N ALA A 50 15.71 -5.98 -13.85
CA ALA A 50 16.89 -6.28 -14.68
C ALA A 50 16.52 -6.80 -16.08
N GLY A 51 15.23 -6.98 -16.40
CA GLY A 51 14.76 -7.36 -17.73
C GLY A 51 14.49 -8.84 -17.97
N CYS A 52 14.56 -9.70 -16.94
CA CYS A 52 14.16 -11.09 -17.09
C CYS A 52 12.67 -11.21 -17.43
N SER A 53 12.35 -12.10 -18.38
CA SER A 53 10.98 -12.42 -18.73
C SER A 53 10.28 -13.23 -17.62
N LEU A 54 8.95 -13.20 -17.63
CA LEU A 54 8.15 -13.96 -16.68
C LEU A 54 8.36 -15.47 -16.86
N GLU A 55 8.53 -15.92 -18.09
CA GLU A 55 8.81 -17.32 -18.46
C GLU A 55 10.14 -17.79 -17.86
N ALA A 56 11.19 -16.97 -17.95
CA ALA A 56 12.51 -17.31 -17.39
C ALA A 56 12.44 -17.45 -15.86
N ILE A 57 11.71 -16.56 -15.20
CA ILE A 57 11.47 -16.62 -13.75
C ILE A 57 10.69 -17.89 -13.40
N ALA A 58 9.56 -18.14 -14.08
CA ALA A 58 8.70 -19.29 -13.82
C ALA A 58 9.43 -20.61 -14.06
N SER A 59 10.18 -20.71 -15.16
CA SER A 59 11.02 -21.87 -15.48
C SER A 59 12.03 -22.16 -14.38
N ARG A 60 12.71 -21.12 -13.87
CA ARG A 60 13.71 -21.30 -12.81
C ARG A 60 13.11 -21.71 -11.47
N LEU A 61 11.88 -21.28 -11.20
CA LEU A 61 11.11 -21.67 -10.01
C LEU A 61 10.41 -23.02 -10.15
N GLY A 62 10.45 -23.66 -11.33
CA GLY A 62 9.76 -24.93 -11.59
C GLY A 62 8.24 -24.81 -11.57
N ILE A 63 7.70 -23.65 -11.92
CA ILE A 63 6.25 -23.36 -11.93
C ILE A 63 5.77 -23.06 -13.35
N LYS A 64 4.49 -23.28 -13.64
CA LYS A 64 3.87 -22.87 -14.90
C LYS A 64 3.33 -21.45 -14.77
N LEU A 65 3.30 -20.69 -15.86
CA LEU A 65 2.71 -19.34 -15.86
C LEU A 65 1.27 -19.33 -15.32
N LYS A 66 0.47 -20.34 -15.68
CA LYS A 66 -0.91 -20.49 -15.19
C LYS A 66 -1.00 -20.60 -13.67
N ASP A 67 0.05 -21.11 -13.03
CA ASP A 67 0.06 -21.30 -11.57
C ASP A 67 0.13 -19.96 -10.84
N LEU A 68 0.58 -18.87 -11.50
CA LEU A 68 0.54 -17.53 -10.93
C LEU A 68 -0.90 -17.01 -10.77
N PHE A 69 -1.85 -17.53 -11.56
CA PHE A 69 -3.24 -17.11 -11.53
C PHE A 69 -4.03 -17.89 -10.47
N PHE A 70 -4.88 -17.19 -9.74
CA PHE A 70 -5.66 -17.77 -8.65
C PHE A 70 -6.82 -18.64 -9.15
N ASP A 71 -7.26 -18.39 -10.38
CA ASP A 71 -8.24 -19.18 -11.11
C ASP A 71 -7.68 -20.55 -11.58
N SER A 72 -6.45 -20.92 -11.20
CA SER A 72 -5.88 -22.23 -11.54
C SER A 72 -6.17 -23.32 -10.49
N LEU A 73 -6.87 -22.99 -9.39
CA LEU A 73 -7.20 -23.95 -8.33
C LEU A 73 -8.20 -25.00 -8.83
N ALA A 74 -7.88 -26.29 -8.64
CA ALA A 74 -8.61 -27.41 -9.26
C ALA A 74 -10.08 -27.56 -8.77
N ASP A 75 -10.36 -27.23 -7.50
CA ASP A 75 -11.71 -27.32 -6.92
C ASP A 75 -12.44 -25.95 -7.00
N PRO A 76 -13.59 -25.85 -7.67
CA PRO A 76 -14.40 -24.63 -7.74
C PRO A 76 -14.84 -24.07 -6.38
N ARG A 77 -15.11 -24.91 -5.38
CA ARG A 77 -15.55 -24.46 -4.04
C ARG A 77 -14.40 -23.80 -3.30
N GLN A 78 -13.28 -24.51 -3.19
CA GLN A 78 -12.05 -24.00 -2.57
C GLN A 78 -11.57 -22.71 -3.25
N ARG A 79 -11.71 -22.63 -4.59
CA ARG A 79 -11.43 -21.41 -5.35
C ARG A 79 -12.31 -20.25 -4.90
N ARG A 80 -13.63 -20.43 -4.84
CA ARG A 80 -14.56 -19.37 -4.43
C ARG A 80 -14.28 -18.89 -3.02
N GLU A 81 -14.09 -19.80 -2.07
CA GLU A 81 -13.78 -19.47 -0.67
C GLU A 81 -12.45 -18.71 -0.56
N THR A 82 -11.42 -19.17 -1.25
CA THR A 82 -10.11 -18.50 -1.28
C THR A 82 -10.21 -17.10 -1.89
N MET A 83 -10.95 -16.94 -2.99
CA MET A 83 -11.17 -15.63 -3.62
C MET A 83 -11.95 -14.69 -2.71
N GLN A 84 -13.00 -15.16 -2.03
CA GLN A 84 -13.79 -14.35 -1.09
C GLN A 84 -12.95 -13.90 0.11
N ARG A 85 -12.17 -14.80 0.71
CA ARG A 85 -11.26 -14.47 1.82
C ARG A 85 -10.26 -13.39 1.40
N ARG A 86 -9.62 -13.57 0.24
CA ARG A 86 -8.65 -12.60 -0.30
C ARG A 86 -9.29 -11.25 -0.62
N ALA A 87 -10.48 -11.25 -1.22
CA ALA A 87 -11.19 -10.01 -1.52
C ALA A 87 -11.48 -9.23 -0.22
N LYS A 88 -11.88 -9.93 0.85
CA LYS A 88 -12.09 -9.32 2.17
C LYS A 88 -10.79 -8.78 2.78
N GLU A 89 -9.71 -9.56 2.74
CA GLU A 89 -8.38 -9.13 3.23
C GLU A 89 -7.86 -7.91 2.46
N GLN A 90 -7.97 -7.90 1.13
CA GLN A 90 -7.57 -6.77 0.30
C GLN A 90 -8.45 -5.54 0.54
N ALA A 91 -9.76 -5.71 0.71
CA ALA A 91 -10.65 -4.60 1.06
C ALA A 91 -10.27 -4.00 2.43
N ALA A 92 -9.98 -4.83 3.42
CA ALA A 92 -9.52 -4.38 4.74
C ALA A 92 -8.18 -3.63 4.65
N GLN A 93 -7.21 -4.15 3.89
CA GLN A 93 -5.93 -3.48 3.67
C GLN A 93 -6.10 -2.13 2.96
N ARG A 94 -6.95 -2.06 1.92
CA ARG A 94 -7.24 -0.81 1.20
C ARG A 94 -7.92 0.20 2.12
N ALA A 95 -8.89 -0.23 2.92
CA ALA A 95 -9.55 0.63 3.90
C ALA A 95 -8.55 1.16 4.95
N ALA A 96 -7.69 0.30 5.50
CA ALA A 96 -6.66 0.70 6.44
C ALA A 96 -5.67 1.71 5.83
N HIS A 97 -5.23 1.47 4.58
CA HIS A 97 -4.37 2.41 3.87
C HIS A 97 -5.06 3.75 3.60
N GLN A 98 -6.34 3.74 3.24
CA GLN A 98 -7.13 4.94 3.03
C GLN A 98 -7.30 5.74 4.33
N THR A 99 -7.56 5.07 5.46
CA THR A 99 -7.63 5.71 6.78
C THR A 99 -6.30 6.35 7.15
N LYS A 100 -5.18 5.64 6.98
CA LYS A 100 -3.84 6.18 7.23
C LYS A 100 -3.52 7.37 6.32
N GLY A 101 -3.88 7.30 5.04
CA GLY A 101 -3.73 8.39 4.08
C GLY A 101 -4.53 9.63 4.50
N ARG A 102 -5.82 9.45 4.86
CA ARG A 102 -6.67 10.54 5.34
C ARG A 102 -6.11 11.22 6.60
N ARG A 103 -5.58 10.45 7.56
CA ARG A 103 -4.93 11.02 8.76
C ARG A 103 -3.73 11.88 8.36
N ALA A 104 -2.84 11.36 7.52
CA ALA A 104 -1.68 12.10 7.03
C ALA A 104 -2.06 13.37 6.23
N ASP A 105 -3.12 13.31 5.42
CA ASP A 105 -3.65 14.47 4.69
C ASP A 105 -4.24 15.52 5.63
N ALA A 106 -5.03 15.09 6.62
CA ALA A 106 -5.63 15.98 7.63
C ALA A 106 -4.55 16.70 8.43
N ARG A 107 -3.52 15.99 8.88
CA ARG A 107 -2.36 16.55 9.56
C ARG A 107 -1.64 17.61 8.72
N ARG A 108 -1.31 17.28 7.46
CA ARG A 108 -0.67 18.23 6.55
C ARG A 108 -1.51 19.50 6.36
N HIS A 109 -2.82 19.33 6.21
CA HIS A 109 -3.73 20.47 6.07
C HIS A 109 -3.77 21.33 7.33
N ALA A 110 -3.81 20.71 8.50
CA ALA A 110 -3.76 21.41 9.79
C ALA A 110 -2.45 22.20 9.96
N GLU A 111 -1.30 21.58 9.68
CA GLU A 111 0.02 22.24 9.69
C GLU A 111 0.04 23.45 8.74
N TYR A 112 -0.46 23.28 7.52
CA TYR A 112 -0.54 24.35 6.53
C TYR A 112 -1.45 25.51 6.99
N LEU A 113 -2.60 25.22 7.59
CA LEU A 113 -3.50 26.26 8.11
C LEU A 113 -2.84 27.08 9.21
N ILE A 114 -2.18 26.41 10.16
CA ILE A 114 -1.47 27.08 11.25
C ILE A 114 -0.31 27.92 10.71
N GLN A 115 0.48 27.37 9.78
CA GLN A 115 1.62 28.08 9.19
C GLN A 115 1.16 29.29 8.37
N SER A 116 0.14 29.14 7.54
CA SER A 116 -0.38 30.22 6.69
C SER A 116 -1.08 31.35 7.47
N ALA A 117 -1.52 31.08 8.70
CA ALA A 117 -2.11 32.12 9.56
C ALA A 117 -1.08 33.03 10.24
N ARG A 118 0.21 32.66 10.23
CA ARG A 118 1.25 33.46 10.91
C ARG A 118 1.46 34.78 10.19
N GLY A 119 1.37 35.88 10.93
CA GLY A 119 1.66 37.23 10.41
C GLY A 119 0.55 37.82 9.54
N LEU A 120 -0.66 37.26 9.54
CA LEU A 120 -1.81 37.89 8.90
C LEU A 120 -2.17 39.18 9.63
N ASP A 121 -2.35 40.25 8.86
CA ASP A 121 -2.97 41.48 9.37
C ASP A 121 -4.49 41.28 9.44
N ILE A 122 -5.03 41.37 10.66
CA ILE A 122 -6.45 41.16 10.97
C ILE A 122 -7.18 42.47 11.28
N SER A 123 -6.50 43.62 11.17
CA SER A 123 -7.05 44.92 11.58
C SER A 123 -8.35 45.31 10.86
N HIS A 124 -8.55 44.80 9.64
CA HIS A 124 -9.71 45.10 8.79
C HIS A 124 -10.73 43.95 8.72
N TRP A 125 -10.53 42.89 9.49
CA TRP A 125 -11.40 41.72 9.40
C TRP A 125 -12.74 41.97 10.07
N SER A 126 -13.79 41.44 9.47
CA SER A 126 -15.09 41.35 10.14
C SER A 126 -15.03 40.32 11.29
N ASN A 127 -15.91 40.47 12.28
CA ASN A 127 -16.02 39.47 13.36
C ASN A 127 -16.34 38.06 12.82
N ASP A 128 -17.12 37.96 11.74
CA ASP A 128 -17.43 36.68 11.11
C ASP A 128 -16.18 36.03 10.50
N GLU A 129 -15.35 36.81 9.83
CA GLU A 129 -14.11 36.34 9.22
C GLU A 129 -13.06 35.94 10.26
N LEU A 130 -12.93 36.73 11.32
CA LEU A 130 -12.10 36.40 12.47
C LEU A 130 -12.55 35.10 13.13
N ASN A 131 -13.84 34.95 13.42
CA ASN A 131 -14.38 33.75 14.05
C ASN A 131 -14.20 32.51 13.17
N LYS A 132 -14.46 32.61 11.85
CA LYS A 132 -14.20 31.53 10.91
C LYS A 132 -12.75 31.09 10.93
N ARG A 133 -11.80 32.04 10.93
CA ARG A 133 -10.37 31.71 10.95
C ARG A 133 -9.94 31.10 12.29
N LEU A 134 -10.41 31.65 13.41
CA LEU A 134 -10.11 31.12 14.75
C LEU A 134 -10.64 29.69 14.92
N ASN A 135 -11.86 29.43 14.46
CA ASN A 135 -12.44 28.08 14.50
C ASN A 135 -11.61 27.10 13.65
N ALA A 136 -11.26 27.47 12.42
CA ALA A 136 -10.46 26.61 11.56
C ALA A 136 -9.05 26.33 12.13
N LEU A 137 -8.46 27.29 12.84
CA LEU A 137 -7.20 27.10 13.55
C LEU A 137 -7.37 26.21 14.78
N GLY A 138 -8.44 26.37 15.55
CA GLY A 138 -8.78 25.50 16.67
C GLY A 138 -8.93 24.05 16.24
N ASP A 139 -9.68 23.80 15.16
CA ASP A 139 -9.82 22.47 14.56
C ASP A 139 -8.47 21.89 14.13
N ALA A 140 -7.61 22.71 13.51
CA ALA A 140 -6.27 22.30 13.12
C ALA A 140 -5.39 21.91 14.32
N TYR A 141 -5.40 22.67 15.42
CA TYR A 141 -4.65 22.31 16.63
C TYR A 141 -5.15 21.01 17.25
N ASN A 142 -6.48 20.81 17.33
CA ASN A 142 -7.07 19.58 17.84
C ASN A 142 -6.63 18.34 17.05
N ILE A 143 -6.53 18.45 15.71
CA ILE A 143 -6.03 17.37 14.85
C ILE A 143 -4.59 17.02 15.20
N LEU A 144 -3.72 18.01 15.42
CA LEU A 144 -2.31 17.77 15.74
C LEU A 144 -2.11 17.22 17.16
N GLU A 145 -2.88 17.68 18.14
CA GLU A 145 -2.82 17.17 19.51
C GLU A 145 -3.25 15.70 19.59
N ALA A 146 -4.33 15.32 18.88
CA ALA A 146 -4.81 13.95 18.83
C ALA A 146 -3.77 12.96 18.25
N GLU A 147 -2.86 13.43 17.37
CA GLU A 147 -1.77 12.59 16.84
C GLU A 147 -0.53 12.52 17.73
N SER A 148 -0.37 13.43 18.70
CA SER A 148 0.79 13.44 19.60
C SER A 148 0.69 12.47 20.77
N HIS A 149 -0.51 11.89 20.99
CA HIS A 149 -0.81 10.95 22.08
C HIS A 149 -1.02 9.48 21.61
N ASP A 150 -0.85 9.20 20.31
CA ASP A 150 -0.88 7.86 19.67
C ASP A 150 0.54 7.34 19.43
#